data_AF-A0A9J7M3H7-F1
#
_entry.id   AF-A0A9J7M3H7-F1
#
_cell.length_a   1.000
_cell.length_b   1.000
_cell.length_c   1.000
_cell.angle_alpha   90.00
_cell.angle_beta   90.00
_cell.angle_gamma   90.00
#
_symmetry.space_group_name_H-M   'P 1'
#
loop_
_entity.id
_entity.type
_entity.pdbx_description
1 polymer ?
#
loop_
_entity_poly.entity_id
_entity_poly.type
_entity_poly.pdbx_seq_one_letter_code
_entity_poly.pdbx_strand_id
1 'polypeptide(L)'
;MVVENLNRHEVLEDNNNECAEVDLIQCEHRCLNTVGGYRCSCHAGYVLAMDGKRCEKIPGCGGNLTDLEAAFKSPELPVENPYDLDCIWEIIVEEDLQLSLRIALEPWEDNDVCREYVTLRQGSSPDSRELRLCQTGDVPAMYRTHSNVVTVHFRSAPPHTGGFRVEYFTTEKKHPCGGLVTGKFWFFAFSYYLASFYGIKGDWTFTHHHQMSIFKQRLMRKIETFLESSKWEHIMKGARQKDSCYY
;
A
#
# COMPACT_ATOMS: atom_id res chain seq x y z
N MET A 1 65.19 21.03 26.09
CA MET A 1 64.36 20.18 26.95
C MET A 1 62.96 20.23 26.41
N VAL A 2 62.55 19.15 25.75
CA VAL A 2 61.16 18.87 25.41
C VAL A 2 60.54 18.23 26.64
N VAL A 3 59.42 18.75 27.13
CA VAL A 3 58.37 17.91 27.73
C VAL A 3 57.03 18.55 27.36
N GLU A 4 56.40 18.00 26.32
CA GLU A 4 54.97 18.12 26.10
C GLU A 4 54.25 17.35 27.21
N ASN A 5 53.30 17.97 27.91
CA ASN A 5 52.35 17.24 28.75
C ASN A 5 51.05 17.06 27.97
N LEU A 6 51.00 15.93 27.26
CA LEU A 6 49.78 15.29 26.77
C LEU A 6 48.93 14.83 27.96
N ASN A 7 47.77 15.45 28.16
CA ASN A 7 46.65 14.82 28.86
C ASN A 7 45.42 14.89 27.94
N ARG A 8 45.49 14.10 26.87
CA ARG A 8 44.30 13.61 26.18
C ARG A 8 44.11 12.19 26.69
N HIS A 9 43.17 11.99 27.62
CA HIS A 9 42.56 10.67 27.76
C HIS A 9 41.82 10.40 26.45
N GLU A 10 42.51 9.76 25.51
CA GLU A 10 41.84 9.02 24.44
C GLU A 10 41.10 7.89 25.14
N VAL A 11 39.79 8.09 25.32
CA VAL A 11 38.88 6.96 25.52
C VAL A 11 39.10 6.08 24.29
N LEU A 12 39.74 4.93 24.47
CA LEU A 12 39.76 3.90 23.44
C LEU A 12 38.29 3.55 23.21
N GLU A 13 37.68 4.12 22.17
CA GLU A 13 36.38 3.69 21.69
C GLU A 13 36.57 2.22 21.31
N ASP A 14 36.13 1.33 22.19
CA ASP A 14 36.11 -0.10 21.90
C ASP A 14 35.11 -0.30 20.76
N ASN A 15 35.69 -0.36 19.57
CA ASN A 15 35.00 -0.56 18.31
C ASN A 15 35.08 -2.02 17.86
N ASN A 16 35.49 -2.91 18.77
CA ASN A 16 35.49 -4.32 18.48
C ASN A 16 34.09 -4.71 17.99
N ASN A 17 34.05 -5.57 16.97
CA ASN A 17 32.78 -6.06 16.49
C ASN A 17 32.44 -7.33 17.25
N GLU A 18 31.84 -7.20 18.44
CA GLU A 18 31.50 -8.37 19.24
C GLU A 18 30.50 -9.27 18.47
N CYS A 19 29.68 -8.71 17.57
CA CYS A 19 28.80 -9.51 16.70
C CYS A 19 29.53 -10.39 15.67
N ALA A 20 30.85 -10.23 15.49
CA ALA A 20 31.67 -11.16 14.73
C ALA A 20 32.08 -12.41 15.56
N GLU A 21 31.94 -12.34 16.89
CA GLU A 21 32.29 -13.41 17.82
C GLU A 21 31.06 -14.27 18.18
N VAL A 22 30.76 -15.23 17.30
CA VAL A 22 29.53 -16.06 17.37
C VAL A 22 29.47 -16.96 18.62
N ASP A 23 30.62 -17.36 19.18
CA ASP A 23 30.68 -18.32 20.29
C ASP A 23 30.38 -17.70 21.66
N LEU A 24 30.45 -16.37 21.80
CA LEU A 24 30.23 -15.65 23.06
C LEU A 24 28.89 -14.90 23.10
N ILE A 25 28.28 -14.65 21.94
CA ILE A 25 27.02 -13.92 21.80
C ILE A 25 25.86 -14.87 21.50
N GLN A 26 24.88 -14.88 22.40
CA GLN A 26 23.69 -15.73 22.31
C GLN A 26 22.42 -14.91 21.99
N CYS A 27 22.48 -14.01 21.00
CA CYS A 27 21.27 -13.36 20.51
C CYS A 27 20.43 -14.37 19.73
N GLU A 28 19.14 -14.50 20.02
CA GLU A 28 18.27 -15.45 19.32
C GLU A 28 18.06 -15.07 17.84
N HIS A 29 17.97 -13.78 17.56
CA HIS A 29 17.70 -13.27 16.21
C HIS A 29 18.84 -12.45 15.62
N ARG A 30 19.03 -11.20 16.07
CA ARG A 30 20.02 -10.28 15.49
C ARG A 30 20.92 -9.71 16.57
N CYS A 31 22.22 -9.65 16.29
CA CYS A 31 23.20 -8.91 17.08
C CYS A 31 23.45 -7.54 16.46
N LEU A 32 23.46 -6.49 17.28
CA LEU A 32 23.81 -5.13 16.88
C LEU A 32 25.06 -4.69 17.64
N ASN A 33 26.11 -4.36 16.88
CA ASN A 33 27.34 -3.84 17.45
C ASN A 33 27.13 -2.42 17.96
N THR A 34 27.67 -2.11 19.12
CA THR A 34 27.66 -0.78 19.71
C THR A 34 29.07 -0.38 20.12
N VAL A 35 29.32 0.91 20.37
CA VAL A 35 30.61 1.32 20.91
C VAL A 35 30.68 0.86 22.36
N GLY A 36 31.65 -0.01 22.69
CA GLY A 36 31.80 -0.59 24.03
C GLY A 36 30.94 -1.82 24.32
N GLY A 37 30.44 -2.53 23.29
CA GLY A 37 29.73 -3.80 23.47
C GLY A 37 28.70 -4.10 22.37
N TYR A 38 27.72 -4.96 22.68
CA TYR A 38 26.65 -5.32 21.77
C TYR A 38 25.27 -5.28 22.42
N ARG A 39 24.22 -5.30 21.60
CA ARG A 39 22.85 -5.57 22.03
C ARG A 39 22.12 -6.48 21.06
N CYS A 40 21.19 -7.28 21.55
CA CYS A 40 20.34 -8.09 20.68
C CYS A 40 19.13 -7.30 20.19
N SER A 41 18.59 -7.69 19.03
CA SER A 41 17.32 -7.18 18.51
C SER A 41 16.55 -8.30 17.81
N CYS A 42 15.23 -8.14 17.73
CA CYS A 42 14.35 -9.17 17.17
C CYS A 42 13.88 -8.80 15.76
N HIS A 43 13.47 -9.80 14.98
CA HIS A 43 12.78 -9.60 13.71
C HIS A 43 11.38 -9.01 13.92
N ALA A 44 10.78 -8.45 12.87
CA ALA A 44 9.40 -7.97 12.93
C ALA A 44 8.45 -9.10 13.39
N GLY A 45 7.48 -8.78 14.25
CA GLY A 45 6.60 -9.75 14.89
C GLY A 45 7.06 -10.23 16.28
N TYR A 46 8.25 -9.84 16.72
CA TYR A 46 8.86 -10.30 17.97
C TYR A 46 9.35 -9.13 18.83
N VAL A 47 9.33 -9.33 20.14
CA VAL A 47 9.88 -8.39 21.13
C VAL A 47 11.06 -9.03 21.86
N LEU A 48 12.05 -8.22 22.26
CA LEU A 48 13.19 -8.73 23.03
C LEU A 48 12.72 -9.06 24.47
N ALA A 49 13.09 -10.22 24.97
CA ALA A 49 12.79 -10.61 26.35
C ALA A 49 13.67 -9.83 27.35
N MET A 50 13.28 -9.85 28.63
CA MET A 50 13.99 -9.14 29.71
C MET A 50 15.44 -9.61 29.94
N ASP A 51 15.83 -10.77 29.40
CA ASP A 51 17.23 -11.23 29.43
C ASP A 51 18.11 -10.56 28.36
N GLY A 52 17.53 -9.71 27.52
CA GLY A 52 18.21 -8.97 26.46
C GLY A 52 18.73 -9.86 25.33
N LYS A 53 18.28 -11.11 25.22
CA LYS A 53 18.81 -12.11 24.27
C LYS A 53 17.74 -12.85 23.48
N ARG A 54 16.70 -13.34 24.16
CA ARG A 54 15.61 -14.10 23.55
C ARG A 54 14.58 -13.19 22.88
N CYS A 55 13.86 -13.73 21.92
CA CYS A 55 12.83 -13.02 21.16
C CYS A 55 11.47 -13.70 21.31
N GLU A 56 10.51 -12.99 21.87
CA GLU A 56 9.18 -13.51 22.16
C GLU A 56 8.20 -13.07 21.07
N LYS A 57 7.50 -14.03 20.46
CA LYS A 57 6.52 -13.76 19.40
C LYS A 57 5.31 -13.05 20.00
N ILE A 58 4.95 -11.90 19.44
CA ILE A 58 3.76 -11.15 19.86
C ILE A 58 2.55 -11.59 19.04
N PRO A 59 1.50 -12.17 19.66
CA PRO A 59 0.29 -12.53 18.95
C PRO A 59 -0.34 -11.32 18.25
N GLY A 60 -0.70 -11.50 16.98
CA GLY A 60 -1.30 -10.46 16.16
C GLY A 60 -0.33 -9.41 15.61
N CYS A 61 0.97 -9.45 15.95
CA CYS A 61 1.98 -8.54 15.39
C CYS A 61 2.42 -9.00 14.00
N GLY A 62 1.72 -8.54 12.97
CA GLY A 62 2.03 -8.80 11.57
C GLY A 62 1.45 -10.08 10.97
N GLY A 63 1.84 -10.36 9.74
CA GLY A 63 1.43 -11.54 8.96
C GLY A 63 0.78 -11.20 7.61
N ASN A 64 0.52 -12.23 6.81
CA ASN A 64 -0.12 -12.09 5.50
C ASN A 64 -1.63 -12.28 5.64
N LEU A 65 -2.39 -11.27 5.23
CA LEU A 65 -3.85 -11.25 5.29
C LEU A 65 -4.40 -11.36 3.88
N THR A 66 -5.19 -12.40 3.62
CA THR A 66 -5.75 -12.69 2.29
C THR A 66 -7.27 -12.68 2.25
N ASP A 67 -7.93 -12.45 3.40
CA ASP A 67 -9.38 -12.34 3.47
C ASP A 67 -9.85 -11.11 2.69
N LEU A 68 -11.06 -11.15 2.12
CA LEU A 68 -11.65 -10.04 1.35
C LEU A 68 -12.14 -8.88 2.22
N GLU A 69 -12.43 -9.16 3.50
CA GLU A 69 -12.78 -8.18 4.51
C GLU A 69 -12.34 -8.70 5.88
N ALA A 70 -11.58 -7.89 6.61
CA ALA A 70 -11.18 -8.21 7.98
C ALA A 70 -10.81 -6.96 8.77
N ALA A 71 -10.60 -7.14 10.06
CA ALA A 71 -10.15 -6.09 10.96
C ALA A 71 -9.04 -6.61 11.87
N PHE A 72 -8.04 -5.76 12.11
CA PHE A 72 -6.96 -6.03 13.06
C PHE A 72 -6.65 -4.77 13.87
N LYS A 73 -5.99 -4.97 15.01
CA LYS A 73 -5.61 -3.91 15.93
C LYS A 73 -4.15 -4.03 16.33
N SER A 74 -3.59 -2.96 16.89
CA SER A 74 -2.29 -3.01 17.56
C SER A 74 -2.28 -4.12 18.62
N PRO A 75 -1.19 -4.90 18.73
CA PRO A 75 -1.03 -5.87 19.81
C PRO A 75 -1.04 -5.20 21.18
N GLU A 76 -1.48 -5.94 22.20
CA GLU A 76 -1.41 -5.50 23.59
C GLU A 76 0.00 -5.80 24.11
N LEU A 77 0.84 -4.77 24.23
CA LEU A 77 2.15 -4.87 24.87
C LEU A 77 2.01 -4.67 26.39
N PRO A 78 2.81 -5.37 27.21
CA PRO A 78 2.95 -5.02 28.62
C PRO A 78 3.42 -3.58 28.75
N VAL A 79 2.78 -2.79 29.61
CA VAL A 79 3.08 -1.36 29.82
C VAL A 79 4.55 -1.12 30.20
N GLU A 80 5.19 -2.09 30.86
CA GLU A 80 6.57 -2.00 31.35
C GLU A 80 7.64 -2.51 30.36
N ASN A 81 7.26 -2.96 29.15
CA ASN A 81 8.23 -3.48 28.21
C ASN A 81 9.17 -2.36 27.69
N PRO A 82 10.50 -2.44 27.91
CA PRO A 82 11.43 -1.37 27.56
C PRO A 82 11.93 -1.44 26.11
N TYR A 83 11.34 -2.30 25.28
CA TYR A 83 11.80 -2.58 23.92
C TYR A 83 10.76 -2.16 22.87
N ASP A 84 11.23 -1.57 21.77
CA ASP A 84 10.39 -1.23 20.61
C ASP A 84 9.75 -2.49 20.00
N LEU A 85 8.49 -2.38 19.56
CA LEU A 85 7.82 -3.40 18.76
C LEU A 85 7.77 -2.97 17.30
N ASP A 86 8.01 -3.93 16.42
CA ASP A 86 8.01 -3.74 14.97
C ASP A 86 7.08 -4.78 14.32
N CYS A 87 5.92 -4.35 13.81
CA CYS A 87 4.90 -5.23 13.22
C CYS A 87 4.62 -4.88 11.77
N ILE A 88 4.58 -5.90 10.89
CA ILE A 88 4.30 -5.72 9.47
C ILE A 88 3.18 -6.66 9.03
N TRP A 89 2.06 -6.09 8.56
CA TRP A 89 0.98 -6.84 7.92
C TRP A 89 1.01 -6.57 6.41
N GLU A 90 0.93 -7.63 5.63
CA GLU A 90 0.75 -7.54 4.17
C GLU A 90 -0.64 -8.03 3.81
N ILE A 91 -1.51 -7.12 3.37
CA ILE A 91 -2.83 -7.45 2.86
C ILE A 91 -2.69 -7.70 1.36
N ILE A 92 -2.99 -8.92 0.92
CA ILE A 92 -2.77 -9.38 -0.45
C ILE A 92 -4.08 -9.96 -0.98
N VAL A 93 -4.60 -9.36 -2.06
CA VAL A 93 -5.82 -9.82 -2.73
C VAL A 93 -5.58 -10.01 -4.22
N GLU A 94 -6.56 -10.59 -4.91
CA GLU A 94 -6.52 -10.81 -6.36
C GLU A 94 -6.30 -9.50 -7.15
N GLU A 95 -5.67 -9.59 -8.32
CA GLU A 95 -5.21 -8.42 -9.09
C GLU A 95 -6.35 -7.57 -9.65
N ASP A 96 -7.57 -8.08 -9.72
CA ASP A 96 -8.80 -7.39 -10.14
C ASP A 96 -9.52 -6.69 -8.97
N LEU A 97 -9.03 -6.86 -7.74
CA LEU A 97 -9.56 -6.22 -6.54
C LEU A 97 -8.70 -5.05 -6.06
N GLN A 98 -9.36 -4.03 -5.53
CA GLN A 98 -8.71 -2.90 -4.85
C GLN A 98 -9.10 -2.87 -3.38
N LEU A 99 -8.17 -2.48 -2.52
CA LEU A 99 -8.37 -2.39 -1.08
C LEU A 99 -8.79 -0.98 -0.65
N SER A 100 -9.77 -0.91 0.23
CA SER A 100 -10.14 0.31 0.94
C SER A 100 -10.03 0.08 2.44
N LEU A 101 -9.29 0.95 3.13
CA LEU A 101 -9.01 0.84 4.55
C LEU A 101 -9.71 1.95 5.33
N ARG A 102 -10.24 1.61 6.50
CA ARG A 102 -10.64 2.52 7.57
C ARG A 102 -9.64 2.37 8.71
N ILE A 103 -9.04 3.48 9.11
CA ILE A 103 -8.04 3.50 10.17
C ILE A 103 -8.60 4.33 11.31
N ALA A 104 -8.49 3.81 12.53
CA ALA A 104 -8.76 4.52 13.75
C ALA A 104 -7.49 4.52 14.59
N LEU A 105 -7.00 5.70 14.95
CA LEU A 105 -5.93 5.85 15.94
C LEU A 105 -6.56 6.02 17.32
N GLU A 106 -6.03 5.30 18.29
CA GLU A 106 -6.29 5.57 19.70
C GLU A 106 -5.39 6.76 20.12
N PRO A 107 -5.82 7.64 21.03
CA PRO A 107 -5.06 8.84 21.39
C PRO A 107 -3.71 8.48 22.04
N TRP A 108 -2.61 9.06 21.55
CA TRP A 108 -1.25 8.82 22.05
C TRP A 108 -0.86 9.93 23.03
N GLU A 109 0.06 9.65 23.97
CA GLU A 109 0.64 10.74 24.76
C GLU A 109 1.51 11.60 23.84
N ASP A 110 0.97 12.78 23.53
CA ASP A 110 1.47 13.74 22.56
C ASP A 110 2.96 14.02 22.79
N ASN A 111 3.79 13.47 21.91
CA ASN A 111 5.20 13.78 21.84
C ASN A 111 5.47 14.33 20.44
N ASP A 112 6.07 15.51 20.40
CA ASP A 112 6.39 16.34 19.22
C ASP A 112 7.23 15.61 18.13
N VAL A 113 7.58 14.33 18.34
CA VAL A 113 8.54 13.54 17.55
C VAL A 113 7.91 12.24 16.98
N CYS A 114 6.58 12.05 17.00
CA CYS A 114 5.89 10.88 16.42
C CYS A 114 6.66 9.55 16.61
N ARG A 115 7.00 9.25 17.87
CA ARG A 115 7.88 8.14 18.24
C ARG A 115 7.24 6.79 17.95
N GLU A 116 5.96 6.68 18.26
CA GLU A 116 5.08 5.62 17.77
C GLU A 116 4.45 6.10 16.46
N TYR A 117 4.27 5.20 15.48
CA TYR A 117 3.60 5.55 14.22
C TYR A 117 3.15 4.31 13.47
N VAL A 118 2.13 4.49 12.62
CA VAL A 118 1.69 3.51 11.64
C VAL A 118 1.98 4.06 10.25
N THR A 119 2.57 3.27 9.36
CA THR A 119 2.67 3.60 7.94
C THR A 119 1.78 2.70 7.10
N LEU A 120 1.16 3.29 6.09
CA LEU A 120 0.39 2.62 5.05
C LEU A 120 1.11 2.77 3.73
N ARG A 121 1.53 1.65 3.13
CA ARG A 121 2.29 1.62 1.88
C ARG A 121 1.53 0.84 0.81
N GLN A 122 1.46 1.37 -0.40
CA GLN A 122 0.81 0.71 -1.53
C GLN A 122 1.81 -0.19 -2.27
N GLY A 123 1.62 -1.51 -2.17
CA GLY A 123 2.54 -2.52 -2.70
C GLY A 123 3.56 -3.04 -1.68
N SER A 124 4.42 -3.95 -2.14
CA SER A 124 5.46 -4.62 -1.34
C SER A 124 6.86 -4.00 -1.51
N SER A 125 7.04 -3.05 -2.43
CA SER A 125 8.35 -2.39 -2.61
C SER A 125 8.60 -1.37 -1.49
N PRO A 126 9.79 -1.37 -0.85
CA PRO A 126 10.12 -0.42 0.21
C PRO A 126 10.15 1.05 -0.27
N ASP A 127 10.36 1.29 -1.56
CA ASP A 127 10.43 2.65 -2.15
C ASP A 127 9.06 3.21 -2.55
N SER A 128 7.99 2.42 -2.40
CA SER A 128 6.65 2.85 -2.79
C SER A 128 6.09 3.91 -1.82
N ARG A 129 5.18 4.75 -2.33
CA ARG A 129 4.59 5.86 -1.56
C ARG A 129 3.96 5.34 -0.27
N GLU A 130 4.39 5.92 0.85
CA GLU A 130 3.84 5.64 2.17
C GLU A 130 3.13 6.85 2.78
N LEU A 131 2.11 6.58 3.60
CA LEU A 131 1.44 7.55 4.45
C LEU A 131 1.78 7.20 5.90
N ARG A 132 2.50 8.09 6.59
CA ARG A 132 2.79 7.96 8.01
C ARG A 132 1.69 8.64 8.84
N LEU A 133 1.18 7.92 9.83
CA LEU A 133 0.10 8.34 10.71
C LEU A 133 0.60 8.32 12.14
N CYS A 134 0.50 9.47 12.81
CA CYS A 134 0.79 9.59 14.22
C CYS A 134 -0.11 10.52 15.02
N GLN A 135 -1.02 11.23 14.35
CA GLN A 135 -1.99 12.11 14.96
C GLN A 135 -3.34 11.86 14.34
N THR A 136 -4.41 11.96 15.12
CA THR A 136 -5.78 11.72 14.64
C THR A 136 -6.18 12.63 13.48
N GLY A 137 -5.64 13.85 13.43
CA GLY A 137 -5.90 14.82 12.36
C GLY A 137 -5.40 14.41 10.97
N ASP A 138 -4.39 13.54 10.91
CA ASP A 138 -3.78 13.10 9.63
C ASP A 138 -4.50 11.88 9.03
N VAL A 139 -5.45 11.29 9.76
CA VAL A 139 -6.10 10.04 9.35
C VAL A 139 -7.21 10.32 8.34
N PRO A 140 -7.13 9.81 7.10
CA PRO A 140 -8.20 9.96 6.13
C PRO A 140 -9.43 9.12 6.55
N ALA A 141 -10.63 9.65 6.32
CA ALA A 141 -11.88 8.91 6.59
C ALA A 141 -11.96 7.56 5.84
N MET A 142 -11.29 7.46 4.69
CA MET A 142 -11.15 6.23 3.93
C MET A 142 -9.88 6.28 3.08
N TYR A 143 -8.95 5.35 3.32
CA TYR A 143 -7.74 5.20 2.52
C TYR A 143 -8.00 4.24 1.36
N ARG A 144 -8.22 4.80 0.16
CA ARG A 144 -8.45 4.03 -1.07
C ARG A 144 -7.12 3.75 -1.76
N THR A 145 -6.87 2.49 -2.07
CA THR A 145 -5.62 2.06 -2.69
C THR A 145 -5.81 1.81 -4.19
N HIS A 146 -4.71 1.92 -4.94
CA HIS A 146 -4.69 1.55 -6.37
C HIS A 146 -4.03 0.19 -6.60
N SER A 147 -3.44 -0.40 -5.57
CA SER A 147 -2.80 -1.71 -5.60
C SER A 147 -3.74 -2.77 -5.02
N ASN A 148 -3.53 -4.02 -5.42
CA ASN A 148 -4.09 -5.21 -4.77
C ASN A 148 -3.25 -5.66 -3.56
N VAL A 149 -2.17 -4.94 -3.24
CA VAL A 149 -1.33 -5.19 -2.08
C VAL A 149 -1.16 -3.92 -1.25
N VAL A 150 -1.35 -4.05 0.05
CA VAL A 150 -1.13 -2.97 1.02
C VAL A 150 -0.29 -3.48 2.17
N THR A 151 0.82 -2.79 2.44
CA THR A 151 1.66 -3.07 3.60
C THR A 151 1.32 -2.07 4.70
N VAL A 152 0.92 -2.59 5.86
CA VAL A 152 0.72 -1.82 7.09
C VAL A 152 1.88 -2.11 8.03
N HIS A 153 2.61 -1.07 8.42
CA HIS A 153 3.78 -1.21 9.28
C HIS A 153 3.60 -0.36 10.53
N PHE A 154 3.63 -1.00 11.70
CA PHE A 154 3.53 -0.33 12.99
C PHE A 154 4.87 -0.42 13.71
N ARG A 155 5.33 0.72 14.20
CA ARG A 155 6.49 0.81 15.08
C ARG A 155 6.08 1.49 16.39
N SER A 156 6.28 0.78 17.49
CA SER A 156 6.10 1.33 18.84
C SER A 156 7.43 1.82 19.42
N ALA A 157 7.34 2.65 20.45
CA ALA A 157 8.47 3.18 21.19
C ALA A 157 8.07 3.32 22.67
N PRO A 158 8.89 2.86 23.63
CA PRO A 158 8.60 3.04 25.05
C PRO A 158 8.58 4.54 25.48
N PRO A 159 7.72 4.93 26.44
CA PRO A 159 6.61 4.15 26.97
C PRO A 159 5.54 3.92 25.91
N HIS A 160 4.99 2.71 25.86
CA HIS A 160 3.92 2.35 24.92
C HIS A 160 2.62 3.01 25.35
N THR A 161 2.17 4.02 24.61
CA THR A 161 0.97 4.80 24.96
C THR A 161 -0.10 4.72 23.89
N GLY A 162 0.29 4.28 22.70
CA GLY A 162 -0.57 4.29 21.53
C GLY A 162 -1.17 2.96 21.10
N GLY A 163 -2.23 3.08 20.31
CA GLY A 163 -2.88 1.97 19.64
C GLY A 163 -3.53 2.39 18.33
N PHE A 164 -3.93 1.40 17.54
CA PHE A 164 -4.69 1.63 16.31
C PHE A 164 -5.57 0.42 15.97
N ARG A 165 -6.57 0.67 15.12
CA ARG A 165 -7.39 -0.36 14.49
C ARG A 165 -7.50 -0.09 13.00
N VAL A 166 -7.32 -1.14 12.21
CA VAL A 166 -7.52 -1.12 10.76
C VAL A 166 -8.65 -2.08 10.42
N GLU A 167 -9.61 -1.60 9.65
CA GLU A 167 -10.63 -2.41 9.02
C GLU A 167 -10.48 -2.23 7.51
N TYR A 168 -10.45 -3.31 6.76
CA TYR A 168 -10.27 -3.26 5.32
C TYR A 168 -11.32 -4.10 4.61
N PHE A 169 -11.68 -3.67 3.42
CA PHE A 169 -12.60 -4.38 2.55
C PHE A 169 -12.16 -4.22 1.09
N THR A 170 -12.42 -5.25 0.29
CA THR A 170 -12.14 -5.25 -1.14
C THR A 170 -13.32 -4.72 -1.94
N THR A 171 -13.02 -4.07 -3.06
CA THR A 171 -13.99 -3.77 -4.12
C THR A 171 -13.40 -4.15 -5.45
N GLU A 172 -14.24 -4.43 -6.46
CA GLU A 172 -13.77 -4.62 -7.83
C GLU A 172 -13.06 -3.36 -8.33
N LYS A 173 -11.93 -3.54 -9.03
CA LYS A 173 -11.27 -2.45 -9.72
C LYS A 173 -12.20 -1.92 -10.79
N LYS A 174 -12.61 -0.66 -10.65
CA LYS A 174 -13.41 0.00 -11.68
C LYS A 174 -12.54 0.21 -12.92
N HIS A 175 -12.73 -0.62 -13.95
CA HIS A 175 -11.98 -0.47 -15.19
C HIS A 175 -12.24 0.92 -15.81
N PRO A 176 -11.20 1.59 -16.35
CA PRO A 176 -11.35 2.90 -16.98
C PRO A 176 -12.17 2.88 -18.28
N CYS A 177 -12.53 1.71 -18.78
CA CYS A 177 -13.44 1.50 -19.91
C CYS A 177 -14.69 0.74 -19.46
N GLY A 178 -15.87 1.20 -19.88
CA GLY A 178 -17.15 0.65 -19.46
C GLY A 178 -17.85 1.58 -18.45
N GLY A 179 -18.70 2.46 -18.97
CA GLY A 179 -19.51 3.36 -18.17
C GLY A 179 -20.88 3.57 -18.83
N LEU A 180 -21.87 3.98 -18.05
CA LEU A 180 -23.18 4.36 -18.58
C LEU A 180 -23.03 5.65 -19.40
N VAL A 181 -22.96 5.52 -20.73
CA VAL A 181 -22.93 6.66 -21.64
C VAL A 181 -24.37 7.08 -21.93
N THR A 182 -24.85 8.17 -21.33
CA THR A 182 -26.08 8.84 -21.78
C THR A 182 -25.72 9.86 -22.86
N GLY A 183 -25.86 9.49 -24.14
CA GLY A 183 -25.47 10.32 -25.29
C GLY A 183 -26.49 10.28 -26.43
N LYS A 184 -26.26 11.04 -27.51
CA LYS A 184 -27.05 10.95 -28.76
C LYS A 184 -26.54 9.79 -29.62
N PHE A 185 -27.44 9.12 -30.35
CA PHE A 185 -27.22 7.87 -31.11
C PHE A 185 -25.88 7.74 -31.87
N TRP A 186 -25.39 8.82 -32.49
CA TRP A 186 -24.15 8.85 -33.28
C TRP A 186 -22.86 8.64 -32.46
N PHE A 187 -22.85 9.04 -31.19
CA PHE A 187 -21.72 8.75 -30.30
C PHE A 187 -21.60 7.25 -30.01
N PHE A 188 -22.71 6.52 -29.97
CA PHE A 188 -22.71 5.08 -29.70
C PHE A 188 -22.21 4.26 -30.89
N ALA A 189 -22.55 4.66 -32.12
CA ALA A 189 -22.04 3.99 -33.33
C ALA A 189 -20.51 4.13 -33.45
N PHE A 190 -19.97 5.30 -33.10
CA PHE A 190 -18.52 5.56 -33.08
C PHE A 190 -17.80 4.73 -32.01
N SER A 191 -18.31 4.71 -30.78
CA SER A 191 -17.72 3.93 -29.69
C SER A 191 -17.78 2.42 -29.94
N TYR A 192 -18.88 1.91 -30.49
CA TYR A 192 -19.04 0.48 -30.83
C TYR A 192 -18.15 0.06 -32.01
N TYR A 193 -18.01 0.91 -33.04
CA TYR A 193 -17.12 0.65 -34.18
C TYR A 193 -15.65 0.63 -33.74
N LEU A 194 -15.22 1.58 -32.90
CA LEU A 194 -13.87 1.56 -32.32
C LEU A 194 -13.65 0.32 -31.45
N ALA A 195 -14.58 -0.04 -30.58
CA ALA A 195 -14.47 -1.25 -29.76
C ALA A 195 -14.38 -2.53 -30.61
N SER A 196 -15.14 -2.62 -31.69
CA SER A 196 -15.11 -3.77 -32.61
C SER A 196 -13.83 -3.82 -33.44
N PHE A 197 -13.31 -2.68 -33.90
CA PHE A 197 -12.05 -2.58 -34.67
C PHE A 197 -10.83 -2.95 -33.83
N TYR A 198 -10.83 -2.57 -32.55
CA TYR A 198 -9.75 -2.88 -31.61
C TYR A 198 -9.97 -4.17 -30.80
N GLY A 199 -11.01 -4.96 -31.11
CA GLY A 199 -11.27 -6.25 -30.45
C GLY A 199 -11.62 -6.18 -28.97
N ILE A 200 -12.07 -5.01 -28.47
CA ILE A 200 -12.37 -4.78 -27.06
C ILE A 200 -13.70 -5.45 -26.71
N LYS A 201 -13.66 -6.49 -25.86
CA LYS A 201 -14.85 -7.14 -25.29
C LYS A 201 -15.23 -6.47 -23.97
N GLY A 202 -16.46 -6.01 -23.84
CA GLY A 202 -17.01 -5.48 -22.59
C GLY A 202 -18.54 -5.61 -22.59
N ASP A 203 -19.12 -5.78 -21.40
CA ASP A 203 -20.58 -5.85 -21.23
C ASP A 203 -21.18 -4.44 -21.21
N TRP A 204 -21.90 -4.12 -22.28
CA TRP A 204 -22.60 -2.84 -22.43
C TRP A 204 -24.09 -3.01 -22.15
N THR A 205 -24.61 -2.41 -21.08
CA THR A 205 -26.05 -2.40 -20.78
C THR A 205 -26.68 -1.09 -21.27
N PHE A 206 -27.69 -1.21 -22.15
CA PHE A 206 -28.38 -0.07 -22.76
C PHE A 206 -29.84 -0.02 -22.27
N THR A 207 -30.23 1.05 -21.58
CA THR A 207 -31.64 1.34 -21.27
C THR A 207 -32.15 2.43 -22.21
N HIS A 208 -33.04 2.10 -23.16
CA HIS A 208 -33.51 3.03 -24.19
C HIS A 208 -34.98 3.44 -23.99
N HIS A 209 -35.28 4.72 -24.24
CA HIS A 209 -36.64 5.30 -24.23
C HIS A 209 -37.45 4.88 -25.48
N HIS A 210 -38.76 4.71 -25.31
CA HIS A 210 -39.66 3.79 -26.04
C HIS A 210 -40.08 4.18 -27.48
N GLN A 211 -39.35 5.02 -28.21
CA GLN A 211 -39.75 5.42 -29.58
C GLN A 211 -38.59 5.39 -30.56
N MET A 212 -38.35 4.27 -31.27
CA MET A 212 -37.60 4.29 -32.53
C MET A 212 -37.59 2.97 -33.36
N SER A 213 -38.64 2.15 -33.29
CA SER A 213 -38.71 0.88 -34.06
C SER A 213 -38.62 1.07 -35.59
N ILE A 214 -39.16 2.16 -36.14
CA ILE A 214 -39.31 2.35 -37.60
C ILE A 214 -38.08 3.02 -38.24
N PHE A 215 -37.22 3.71 -37.47
CA PHE A 215 -36.08 4.47 -38.01
C PHE A 215 -34.83 3.60 -38.25
N LYS A 216 -34.74 2.44 -37.59
CA LYS A 216 -33.58 1.52 -37.63
C LYS A 216 -33.26 0.99 -39.03
N GLN A 217 -34.29 0.65 -39.82
CA GLN A 217 -34.08 -0.04 -41.11
C GLN A 217 -33.70 0.91 -42.27
N ARG A 218 -34.11 2.18 -42.23
CA ARG A 218 -33.78 3.17 -43.28
C ARG A 218 -32.42 3.83 -43.06
N LEU A 219 -31.94 3.88 -41.82
CA LEU A 219 -30.68 4.56 -41.48
C LEU A 219 -29.44 3.67 -41.69
N MET A 220 -29.52 2.36 -41.43
CA MET A 220 -28.39 1.43 -41.63
C MET A 220 -27.91 1.39 -43.09
N ARG A 221 -28.84 1.44 -44.06
CA ARG A 221 -28.52 1.53 -45.49
C ARG A 221 -27.80 2.81 -45.90
N LYS A 222 -28.01 3.91 -45.17
CA LYS A 222 -27.32 5.20 -45.41
C LYS A 222 -25.92 5.25 -44.80
N ILE A 223 -25.69 4.47 -43.74
CA ILE A 223 -24.39 4.37 -43.06
C ILE A 223 -23.38 3.60 -43.95
N GLU A 224 -23.80 2.50 -44.57
CA GLU A 224 -22.95 1.75 -45.53
C GLU A 224 -22.47 2.64 -46.69
N THR A 225 -23.37 3.42 -47.30
CA THR A 225 -23.01 4.37 -48.37
C THR A 225 -22.15 5.54 -47.93
N PHE A 226 -22.16 5.90 -46.64
CA PHE A 226 -21.33 7.00 -46.10
C PHE A 226 -19.91 6.52 -45.77
N LEU A 227 -19.76 5.25 -45.39
CA LEU A 227 -18.48 4.61 -45.06
C LEU A 227 -17.58 4.37 -46.29
N GLU A 228 -18.14 4.28 -47.50
CA GLU A 228 -17.37 4.11 -48.76
C GLU A 228 -16.76 5.42 -49.30
N SER A 229 -17.04 6.58 -48.71
CA SER A 229 -16.55 7.85 -49.24
C SER A 229 -15.11 8.17 -48.77
N SER A 230 -14.23 8.55 -49.69
CA SER A 230 -12.81 8.91 -49.45
C SER A 230 -12.57 10.13 -48.56
N LYS A 231 -13.61 10.73 -47.96
CA LYS A 231 -13.50 11.84 -47.00
C LYS A 231 -12.98 11.41 -45.63
N TRP A 232 -12.93 10.11 -45.33
CA TRP A 232 -12.61 9.59 -44.00
C TRP A 232 -11.12 9.64 -43.61
N GLU A 233 -10.19 9.53 -44.57
CA GLU A 233 -8.74 9.50 -44.27
C GLU A 233 -8.23 10.79 -43.60
N HIS A 234 -8.91 11.91 -43.81
CA HIS A 234 -8.51 13.20 -43.22
C HIS A 234 -8.87 13.35 -41.73
N ILE A 235 -9.86 12.62 -41.22
CA ILE A 235 -10.35 12.76 -39.83
C ILE A 235 -9.45 11.98 -38.85
N MET A 236 -8.81 10.90 -39.32
CA MET A 236 -8.01 9.99 -38.48
C MET A 236 -6.62 10.53 -38.10
N LYS A 237 -6.13 11.59 -38.75
CA LYS A 237 -4.79 12.15 -38.44
C LYS A 237 -4.69 12.89 -37.09
N GLY A 238 -5.79 13.07 -36.36
CA GLY A 238 -5.83 13.82 -35.10
C GLY A 238 -5.90 12.99 -33.82
N ALA A 239 -6.16 11.68 -33.87
CA ALA A 239 -6.32 10.86 -32.68
C ALA A 239 -4.99 10.19 -32.30
N ARG A 240 -4.23 10.78 -31.37
CA ARG A 240 -3.08 10.10 -30.75
C ARG A 240 -3.55 9.15 -29.65
N GLN A 241 -3.07 7.93 -29.84
CA GLN A 241 -3.10 6.72 -29.04
C GLN A 241 -2.79 6.91 -27.55
N LYS A 242 -3.63 6.35 -26.68
CA LYS A 242 -3.28 5.93 -25.32
C LYS A 242 -3.76 4.50 -25.16
N ASP A 243 -2.91 3.56 -25.56
CA ASP A 243 -3.16 2.13 -25.51
C ASP A 243 -3.31 1.64 -24.06
N SER A 244 -4.28 0.77 -23.83
CA SER A 244 -4.10 -0.59 -23.27
C SER A 244 -5.26 -0.97 -22.36
N CYS A 245 -6.14 -1.83 -22.86
CA CYS A 245 -7.04 -2.67 -22.08
C CYS A 245 -6.92 -4.10 -22.65
N TYR A 246 -6.42 -5.03 -21.85
CA TYR A 246 -6.40 -6.48 -22.06
C TYR A 246 -7.06 -7.09 -20.81
N TYR A 247 -7.74 -8.24 -20.82
CA TYR A 247 -7.65 -9.43 -21.69
C TYR A 247 -8.97 -9.79 -22.39
#